data_AF-A0A960Y5B2-F1
#
_entry.id   AF-A0A960Y5B2-F1
#
_cell.length_a   1.000
_cell.length_b   1.000
_cell.length_c   1.000
_cell.angle_alpha   90.00
_cell.angle_beta   90.00
_cell.angle_gamma   90.00
#
_symmetry.space_group_name_H-M   'P 1'
#
loop_
_entity.id
_entity.type
_entity.pdbx_description
1 polymer ?
#
loop_
_entity_poly.entity_id
_entity_poly.type
_entity_poly.pdbx_seq_one_letter_code
_entity_poly.pdbx_strand_id
1 'polypeptide(L)'
;MTAVRATLPALLLLALALASTALAGETPRRDVDDLEDLLPRHETAAERLRWDGREDLMPRRATLADPPPAGPVRNVAEWEPATGVLIRYPLGLPYGLLRDLDDDVTLHVVVSSTYQATAQSNLQANGVDMAKVQFLVRANDSIWTRDYGPWFVVDGNDQLTVVDHVYNRPWRPNDNLIPVYFAQQQGLPVVSHDMYHTGGNYMTDGAHLGMSTQLVYDEALSDNGMTPAQVDQLMADYYGLAAYEVLPYIESGGIHHIDTWAKFLDE
;
A
#
# COMPACT_ATOMS: atom_id res chain seq x y z
N MET A 1 -39.96 -2.55 -77.27
CA MET A 1 -38.74 -3.38 -77.19
C MET A 1 -37.63 -2.47 -76.71
N THR A 2 -37.42 -2.41 -75.40
CA THR A 2 -36.53 -1.43 -74.77
C THR A 2 -35.61 -2.21 -73.83
N ALA A 3 -34.31 -2.14 -74.11
CA ALA A 3 -33.28 -2.91 -73.44
C ALA A 3 -33.00 -2.38 -72.03
N VAL A 4 -32.82 -3.33 -71.12
CA VAL A 4 -32.42 -3.14 -69.72
C VAL A 4 -30.95 -2.71 -69.67
N ARG A 5 -30.63 -1.65 -68.93
CA ARG A 5 -29.31 -1.39 -68.38
C ARG A 5 -29.43 -1.33 -66.86
N ALA A 6 -28.89 -2.34 -66.19
CA ALA A 6 -28.74 -2.40 -64.75
C ALA A 6 -27.51 -1.59 -64.34
N THR A 7 -27.69 -0.62 -63.45
CA THR A 7 -26.60 0.05 -62.73
C THR A 7 -26.58 -0.48 -61.30
N LEU A 8 -25.51 -1.20 -60.96
CA LEU A 8 -25.20 -1.66 -59.60
C LEU A 8 -24.91 -0.45 -58.69
N PRO A 9 -25.35 -0.45 -57.41
CA PRO A 9 -24.97 0.59 -56.47
C PRO A 9 -23.53 0.34 -55.98
N ALA A 10 -22.74 1.41 -55.93
CA ALA A 10 -21.41 1.40 -55.33
C ALA A 10 -21.54 1.17 -53.82
N LEU A 11 -21.04 0.03 -53.32
CA LEU A 11 -20.81 -0.16 -51.89
C LEU A 11 -19.65 0.72 -51.45
N LEU A 12 -19.95 1.79 -50.72
CA LEU A 12 -18.97 2.57 -49.98
C LEU A 12 -18.62 1.78 -48.70
N LEU A 13 -17.51 1.04 -48.74
CA LEU A 13 -16.93 0.42 -47.54
C LEU A 13 -16.33 1.53 -46.67
N LEU A 14 -17.09 1.97 -45.66
CA LEU A 14 -16.59 2.83 -44.60
C LEU A 14 -15.72 1.97 -43.66
N ALA A 15 -14.41 1.98 -43.88
CA ALA A 15 -13.46 1.42 -42.94
C ALA A 15 -13.45 2.32 -41.69
N LEU A 16 -14.13 1.89 -40.62
CA LEU A 16 -13.91 2.44 -39.29
C LEU A 16 -12.49 2.07 -38.86
N ALA A 17 -11.55 2.99 -39.04
CA ALA A 17 -10.30 2.96 -38.30
C ALA A 17 -10.64 3.23 -36.83
N LEU A 18 -10.73 2.17 -36.02
CA LEU A 18 -10.63 2.28 -34.58
C LEU A 18 -9.24 2.83 -34.27
N ALA A 19 -9.13 4.15 -34.13
CA ALA A 19 -8.00 4.76 -33.49
C ALA A 19 -8.06 4.33 -32.02
N SER A 20 -7.38 3.24 -31.67
CA SER A 20 -7.00 2.99 -30.29
C SER A 20 -6.05 4.12 -29.92
N THR A 21 -6.56 5.12 -29.20
CA THR A 21 -5.73 5.97 -28.37
C THR A 21 -5.12 5.06 -27.33
N ALA A 22 -4.00 4.42 -27.68
CA ALA A 22 -3.05 3.98 -26.69
C ALA A 22 -2.74 5.24 -25.87
N LEU A 23 -3.23 5.29 -24.64
CA LEU A 23 -2.71 6.22 -23.64
C LEU A 23 -1.20 6.05 -23.71
N ALA A 24 -0.48 7.12 -24.09
CA ALA A 24 0.97 7.11 -24.14
C ALA A 24 1.44 6.59 -22.78
N GLY A 25 2.03 5.39 -22.76
CA GLY A 25 2.51 4.79 -21.52
C GLY A 25 3.50 5.76 -20.89
N GLU A 26 3.24 6.18 -19.66
CA GLU A 26 4.24 6.91 -18.88
C GLU A 26 5.52 6.06 -18.87
N THR A 27 6.66 6.68 -19.18
CA THR A 27 7.94 5.98 -19.04
C THR A 27 8.08 5.58 -17.58
N PRO A 28 8.31 4.29 -17.26
CA PRO A 28 8.40 3.85 -15.88
C PRO A 28 9.47 4.65 -15.15
N ARG A 29 9.12 5.21 -13.99
CA ARG A 29 10.10 5.86 -13.13
C ARG A 29 11.02 4.78 -12.56
N ARG A 30 12.33 4.99 -12.59
CA ARG A 30 13.32 4.06 -12.02
C ARG A 30 13.55 4.35 -10.53
N ASP A 31 13.98 3.34 -9.78
CA ASP A 31 14.47 3.53 -8.42
C ASP A 31 15.76 4.37 -8.40
N VAL A 32 16.21 4.79 -7.23
CA VAL A 32 17.37 5.69 -7.06
C VAL A 32 18.67 5.12 -7.62
N ASP A 33 18.84 3.80 -7.60
CA ASP A 33 20.06 3.13 -8.06
C ASP A 33 19.95 2.56 -9.49
N ASP A 34 18.85 2.87 -10.19
CA ASP A 34 18.59 2.39 -11.55
C ASP A 34 18.68 0.85 -11.66
N LEU A 35 18.12 0.14 -10.68
CA LEU A 35 18.07 -1.32 -10.60
C LEU A 35 16.75 -1.87 -11.16
N GLU A 36 15.63 -1.22 -10.88
CA GLU A 36 14.30 -1.64 -11.30
C GLU A 36 13.34 -0.47 -11.61
N ASP A 37 12.29 -0.80 -12.35
CA ASP A 37 11.18 0.10 -12.62
C ASP A 37 10.29 0.14 -11.39
N LEU A 38 9.98 1.34 -10.91
CA LEU A 38 8.98 1.54 -9.88
C LEU A 38 7.61 1.21 -10.44
N LEU A 39 6.88 0.38 -9.72
CA LEU A 39 5.50 0.07 -10.06
C LEU A 39 4.66 1.36 -10.02
N PRO A 40 3.59 1.46 -10.83
CA PRO A 40 2.62 2.54 -10.73
C PRO A 40 1.52 2.20 -9.72
N ARG A 41 0.67 3.18 -9.38
CA ARG A 41 -0.45 2.95 -8.44
C ARG A 41 -1.48 1.91 -8.92
N HIS A 42 -1.55 1.61 -10.23
CA HIS A 42 -2.50 0.66 -10.82
C HIS A 42 -1.83 -0.68 -11.16
N GLU A 43 -2.62 -1.72 -11.41
CA GLU A 43 -2.14 -3.03 -11.86
C GLU A 43 -1.50 -2.93 -13.25
N THR A 44 -0.24 -3.30 -13.36
CA THR A 44 0.48 -3.39 -14.64
C THR A 44 0.14 -4.68 -15.38
N ALA A 45 0.38 -4.70 -16.69
CA ALA A 45 0.27 -5.93 -17.47
C ALA A 45 1.21 -7.03 -16.96
N ALA A 46 2.40 -6.65 -16.47
CA ALA A 46 3.35 -7.59 -15.89
C ALA A 46 2.86 -8.20 -14.56
N GLU A 47 2.26 -7.40 -13.67
CA GLU A 47 1.64 -7.90 -12.44
C GLU A 47 0.46 -8.83 -12.73
N ARG A 48 -0.40 -8.46 -13.70
CA ARG A 48 -1.52 -9.31 -14.13
C ARG A 48 -1.02 -10.66 -14.67
N LEU A 49 0.04 -10.64 -15.47
CA LEU A 49 0.64 -11.84 -16.05
C LEU A 49 1.44 -12.66 -15.04
N ARG A 50 2.05 -12.04 -14.02
CA ARG A 50 2.87 -12.72 -12.99
C ARG A 50 2.12 -13.86 -12.33
N TRP A 51 0.83 -13.65 -12.10
CA TRP A 51 -0.04 -14.65 -11.48
C TRP A 51 -0.89 -15.40 -12.49
N ASP A 52 -0.93 -15.02 -13.77
CA ASP A 52 -1.77 -15.65 -14.81
C ASP A 52 -3.25 -15.80 -14.38
N GLY A 53 -3.75 -14.85 -13.57
CA GLY A 53 -5.08 -14.93 -12.94
C GLY A 53 -5.24 -16.03 -11.89
N ARG A 54 -4.16 -16.71 -11.49
CA ARG A 54 -4.11 -17.79 -10.50
C ARG A 54 -3.84 -17.24 -9.11
N GLU A 55 -4.89 -16.74 -8.47
CA GLU A 55 -4.86 -16.27 -7.08
C GLU A 55 -4.43 -17.37 -6.08
N ASP A 56 -4.51 -18.64 -6.44
CA ASP A 56 -4.01 -19.75 -5.63
C ASP A 56 -2.48 -19.84 -5.56
N LEU A 57 -1.77 -19.19 -6.49
CA LEU A 57 -0.31 -19.11 -6.47
C LEU A 57 0.21 -17.91 -5.67
N MET A 58 -0.65 -16.95 -5.35
CA MET A 58 -0.28 -15.76 -4.61
C MET A 58 0.03 -16.13 -3.16
N PRO A 59 1.13 -15.63 -2.57
CA PRO A 59 1.37 -15.73 -1.13
C PRO A 59 0.12 -15.28 -0.36
N ARG A 60 -0.48 -16.21 0.39
CA ARG A 60 -1.69 -15.94 1.17
C ARG A 60 -1.31 -15.67 2.62
N ARG A 61 -2.04 -14.75 3.25
CA ARG A 61 -2.08 -14.68 4.71
C ARG A 61 -2.62 -16.00 5.24
N ALA A 62 -2.01 -16.52 6.30
CA ALA A 62 -2.42 -17.77 6.92
C ALA A 62 -3.67 -17.62 7.80
N THR A 63 -4.20 -16.41 7.97
CA THR A 63 -5.21 -16.07 8.97
C THR A 63 -6.53 -15.67 8.34
N LEU A 64 -7.57 -16.43 8.69
CA LEU A 64 -8.93 -15.89 8.85
C LEU A 64 -8.83 -14.72 9.84
N ALA A 65 -9.60 -13.64 9.66
CA ALA A 65 -9.55 -12.46 10.52
C ALA A 65 -9.41 -12.86 12.01
N ASP A 66 -8.28 -12.46 12.61
CA ASP A 66 -8.01 -12.70 14.02
C ASP A 66 -9.07 -11.98 14.86
N PRO A 67 -9.35 -12.35 16.11
CA PRO A 67 -10.13 -11.47 16.97
C PRO A 67 -9.40 -10.11 17.13
N PRO A 68 -10.14 -9.00 17.34
CA PRO A 68 -9.52 -7.71 17.65
C PRO A 68 -8.55 -7.79 18.85
N PRO A 69 -7.57 -6.86 18.95
CA PRO A 69 -6.69 -6.78 20.11
C PRO A 69 -7.48 -6.71 21.42
N ALA A 70 -6.86 -7.13 22.52
CA ALA A 70 -7.48 -7.01 23.83
C ALA A 70 -7.77 -5.53 24.15
N GLY A 71 -9.00 -5.20 24.54
CA GLY A 71 -9.36 -3.83 24.92
C GLY A 71 -8.87 -3.43 26.33
N PRO A 72 -8.72 -2.13 26.62
CA PRO A 72 -8.89 -1.01 25.69
C PRO A 72 -7.77 -0.95 24.65
N VAL A 73 -8.10 -0.56 23.43
CA VAL A 73 -7.14 -0.38 22.33
C VAL A 73 -6.90 1.10 22.13
N ARG A 74 -5.66 1.50 21.84
CA ARG A 74 -5.31 2.86 21.45
C ARG A 74 -4.39 2.82 20.24
N ASN A 75 -4.82 3.38 19.12
CA ASN A 75 -3.96 3.54 17.96
C ASN A 75 -2.86 4.58 18.22
N VAL A 76 -1.65 4.29 17.74
CA VAL A 76 -0.48 5.16 17.90
C VAL A 76 -0.46 6.18 16.78
N ALA A 77 -0.38 7.47 17.12
CA ALA A 77 -0.28 8.55 16.17
C ALA A 77 1.13 8.71 15.60
N GLU A 78 1.23 9.30 14.42
CA GLU A 78 2.52 9.46 13.73
C GLU A 78 3.46 10.47 14.39
N TRP A 79 2.92 11.42 15.16
CA TRP A 79 3.71 12.45 15.86
C TRP A 79 4.23 11.95 17.22
N GLU A 80 3.80 10.77 17.69
CA GLU A 80 4.34 10.12 18.88
C GLU A 80 5.79 9.65 18.65
N PRO A 81 6.57 9.43 19.72
CA PRO A 81 7.96 8.98 19.59
C PRO A 81 8.09 7.67 18.79
N ALA A 82 8.85 7.73 17.69
CA ALA A 82 9.14 6.57 16.84
C ALA A 82 10.55 6.03 17.07
N THR A 83 10.72 4.71 17.07
CA THR A 83 12.03 4.06 17.22
C THR A 83 12.71 3.75 15.89
N GLY A 84 11.95 3.77 14.80
CA GLY A 84 12.41 3.37 13.48
C GLY A 84 11.46 3.77 12.37
N VAL A 85 11.96 3.70 11.15
CA VAL A 85 11.22 3.95 9.91
C VAL A 85 11.37 2.76 8.97
N LEU A 86 10.24 2.31 8.40
CA LEU A 86 10.21 1.22 7.44
C LEU A 86 10.37 1.76 6.02
N ILE A 87 11.47 1.38 5.36
CA ILE A 87 11.73 1.68 3.95
C ILE A 87 11.93 0.39 3.18
N ARG A 88 11.87 0.48 1.85
CA ARG A 88 12.09 -0.65 0.96
C ARG A 88 13.22 -0.36 -0.01
N TYR A 89 14.05 -1.38 -0.26
CA TYR A 89 15.10 -1.39 -1.27
C TYR A 89 14.75 -2.40 -2.40
N PRO A 90 14.97 -2.07 -3.70
CA PRO A 90 15.50 -0.82 -4.26
C PRO A 90 14.67 0.44 -3.93
N LEU A 91 15.35 1.59 -3.86
CA LEU A 91 14.86 2.78 -3.16
C LEU A 91 13.93 3.66 -4.01
N GLY A 92 12.78 4.01 -3.44
CA GLY A 92 11.95 5.13 -3.91
C GLY A 92 12.35 6.48 -3.31
N LEU A 93 13.28 6.49 -2.35
CA LEU A 93 13.66 7.63 -1.52
C LEU A 93 15.14 7.99 -1.72
N PRO A 94 15.51 9.28 -1.75
CA PRO A 94 16.89 9.68 -1.93
C PRO A 94 17.73 9.35 -0.69
N TYR A 95 19.00 9.00 -0.89
CA TYR A 95 19.94 8.73 0.21
C TYR A 95 20.10 9.88 1.21
N GLY A 96 19.91 11.14 0.76
CA GLY A 96 19.92 12.29 1.66
C GLY A 96 18.89 12.17 2.79
N LEU A 97 17.66 11.76 2.45
CA LEU A 97 16.61 11.54 3.45
C LEU A 97 16.94 10.37 4.39
N LEU A 98 17.56 9.30 3.87
CA LEU A 98 17.95 8.16 4.71
C LEU A 98 18.99 8.57 5.76
N ARG A 99 19.95 9.42 5.40
CA ARG A 99 20.94 9.97 6.35
C ARG A 99 20.29 10.89 7.37
N ASP A 100 19.35 11.74 6.94
CA ASP A 100 18.62 12.58 7.88
C ASP A 100 17.81 11.75 8.90
N LEU A 101 17.34 10.55 8.50
CA LEU A 101 16.60 9.63 9.36
C LEU A 101 17.51 8.79 10.28
N ASP A 102 18.67 8.36 9.78
CA ASP A 102 19.56 7.47 10.55
C ASP A 102 20.28 8.17 11.72
N ASP A 103 20.37 9.50 11.71
CA ASP A 103 20.83 10.29 12.85
C ASP A 103 19.98 10.00 14.11
N ASP A 104 18.66 9.87 13.95
CA ASP A 104 17.71 9.77 15.07
C ASP A 104 17.17 8.34 15.29
N VAL A 105 16.80 7.63 14.22
CA VAL A 105 16.01 6.39 14.32
C VAL A 105 16.65 5.21 13.59
N THR A 106 16.12 4.00 13.82
CA THR A 106 16.55 2.80 13.08
C THR A 106 15.90 2.76 11.69
N LEU A 107 16.70 2.55 10.65
CA LEU A 107 16.20 2.24 9.32
C LEU A 107 15.89 0.74 9.21
N HIS A 108 14.61 0.39 9.18
CA HIS A 108 14.16 -0.97 8.87
C HIS A 108 14.03 -1.10 7.35
N VAL A 109 14.95 -1.83 6.71
CA VAL A 109 15.05 -1.90 5.25
C VAL A 109 14.51 -3.24 4.75
N VAL A 110 13.31 -3.21 4.16
CA VAL A 110 12.75 -4.35 3.43
C VAL A 110 13.57 -4.57 2.17
N VAL A 111 14.12 -5.77 1.99
CA VAL A 111 14.96 -6.08 0.84
C VAL A 111 14.84 -7.55 0.46
N SER A 112 14.81 -7.85 -0.84
CA SER A 112 14.88 -9.24 -1.28
C SER A 112 16.28 -9.82 -1.05
N SER A 113 16.39 -11.13 -0.89
CA SER A 113 17.70 -11.79 -0.74
C SER A 113 18.64 -11.50 -1.92
N THR A 114 18.09 -11.36 -3.13
CA THR A 114 18.83 -11.00 -4.34
C THR A 114 19.49 -9.63 -4.25
N TYR A 115 18.83 -8.66 -3.61
CA TYR A 115 19.32 -7.28 -3.54
C TYR A 115 20.08 -6.93 -2.25
N GLN A 116 20.09 -7.80 -1.24
CA GLN A 116 20.65 -7.48 0.07
C GLN A 116 22.13 -7.01 0.01
N ALA A 117 22.98 -7.71 -0.76
CA ALA A 117 24.39 -7.35 -0.89
C ALA A 117 24.59 -6.00 -1.59
N THR A 118 23.78 -5.72 -2.63
CA THR A 118 23.79 -4.44 -3.34
C THR A 118 23.29 -3.32 -2.43
N ALA A 119 22.21 -3.54 -1.69
CA ALA A 119 21.67 -2.59 -0.72
C ALA A 119 22.70 -2.20 0.33
N GLN A 120 23.37 -3.18 0.94
CA GLN A 120 24.44 -2.92 1.91
C GLN A 120 25.56 -2.08 1.30
N SER A 121 25.99 -2.41 0.08
CA SER A 121 27.06 -1.69 -0.61
C SER A 121 26.67 -0.25 -0.93
N ASN A 122 25.47 -0.04 -1.48
CA ASN A 122 25.00 1.28 -1.89
C ASN A 122 24.66 2.18 -0.70
N LEU A 123 24.01 1.66 0.34
CA LEU A 123 23.74 2.39 1.59
C LEU A 123 25.05 2.89 2.21
N GLN A 124 26.03 1.98 2.37
CA GLN A 124 27.33 2.33 2.93
C GLN A 124 28.09 3.34 2.06
N ALA A 125 28.11 3.14 0.74
CA ALA A 125 28.79 4.03 -0.20
C ALA A 125 28.18 5.45 -0.22
N ASN A 126 26.87 5.57 0.07
CA ASN A 126 26.17 6.83 0.16
C ASN A 126 26.14 7.42 1.58
N GLY A 127 26.88 6.84 2.52
CA GLY A 127 27.09 7.40 3.86
C GLY A 127 25.94 7.20 4.83
N VAL A 128 25.07 6.21 4.59
CA VAL A 128 24.09 5.76 5.59
C VAL A 128 24.83 5.04 6.73
N ASP A 129 24.48 5.35 7.97
CA ASP A 129 25.04 4.68 9.14
C ASP A 129 24.53 3.24 9.22
N MET A 130 25.39 2.30 8.84
CA MET A 130 25.05 0.87 8.87
C MET A 130 24.81 0.34 10.29
N ALA A 131 25.23 1.04 11.35
CA ALA A 131 24.86 0.68 12.72
C ALA A 131 23.37 0.95 13.03
N LYS A 132 22.72 1.82 12.25
CA LYS A 132 21.29 2.16 12.34
C LYS A 132 20.44 1.39 11.35
N VAL A 133 21.02 0.51 10.52
CA VAL A 133 20.30 -0.27 9.52
C VAL A 133 19.96 -1.66 10.04
N GLN A 134 18.69 -2.04 9.96
CA GLN A 134 18.21 -3.40 10.16
C GLN A 134 17.53 -3.90 8.90
N PHE A 135 18.09 -4.93 8.27
CA PHE A 135 17.45 -5.54 7.10
C PHE A 135 16.29 -6.46 7.51
N LEU A 136 15.14 -6.30 6.84
CA LEU A 136 14.06 -7.27 6.79
C LEU A 136 14.15 -8.00 5.44
N VAL A 137 14.85 -9.14 5.43
CA VAL A 137 15.15 -9.87 4.19
C VAL A 137 13.92 -10.69 3.76
N ARG A 138 13.09 -10.12 2.88
CA ARG A 138 11.82 -10.69 2.39
C ARG A 138 11.55 -10.29 0.94
N ALA A 139 10.85 -11.16 0.21
CA ALA A 139 10.26 -10.76 -1.06
C ALA A 139 9.29 -9.60 -0.82
N ASN A 140 9.22 -8.69 -1.79
CA ASN A 140 8.41 -7.48 -1.77
C ASN A 140 8.14 -7.08 -3.23
N ASP A 141 7.09 -6.32 -3.46
CA ASP A 141 6.65 -5.92 -4.80
C ASP A 141 6.93 -4.44 -5.06
N SER A 142 6.73 -3.55 -4.08
CA SER A 142 6.76 -2.10 -4.31
C SER A 142 7.40 -1.27 -3.20
N ILE A 143 7.61 0.02 -3.49
CA ILE A 143 8.23 0.99 -2.59
C ILE A 143 7.27 1.63 -1.57
N TRP A 144 5.96 1.42 -1.68
CA TRP A 144 4.97 2.16 -0.87
C TRP A 144 4.79 1.58 0.53
N THR A 145 5.86 1.56 1.34
CA THR A 145 5.81 1.08 2.73
C THR A 145 4.80 1.82 3.59
N ARG A 146 4.40 3.05 3.21
CA ARG A 146 3.27 3.77 3.82
C ARG A 146 1.95 3.00 3.67
N ASP A 147 1.71 2.40 2.52
CA ASP A 147 0.40 1.84 2.17
C ASP A 147 0.19 0.45 2.77
N TYR A 148 1.22 -0.39 2.69
CA TYR A 148 1.18 -1.78 3.15
C TYR A 148 1.89 -2.00 4.49
N GLY A 149 2.57 -1.00 5.04
CA GLY A 149 3.36 -1.13 6.26
C GLY A 149 2.51 -1.39 7.51
N PRO A 150 3.15 -1.81 8.61
CA PRO A 150 2.47 -2.13 9.85
C PRO A 150 1.80 -0.89 10.46
N TRP A 151 0.56 -1.06 10.93
CA TRP A 151 -0.09 -0.09 11.82
C TRP A 151 0.07 -0.57 13.25
N PHE A 152 0.14 0.37 14.20
CA PHE A 152 0.49 0.06 15.58
C PHE A 152 -0.61 0.49 16.54
N VAL A 153 -0.95 -0.39 17.47
CA VAL A 153 -1.85 -0.09 18.59
C VAL A 153 -1.18 -0.47 19.89
N VAL A 154 -1.53 0.21 20.98
CA VAL A 154 -1.31 -0.29 22.34
C VAL A 154 -2.59 -1.00 22.76
N ASP A 155 -2.50 -2.28 23.09
CA ASP A 155 -3.63 -3.07 23.55
C ASP A 155 -3.82 -3.01 25.08
N GLY A 156 -4.88 -3.64 25.58
CA GLY A 156 -5.26 -3.63 26.98
C GLY A 156 -4.32 -4.40 27.92
N ASN A 157 -3.29 -5.05 27.37
CA ASN A 157 -2.20 -5.64 28.15
C ASN A 157 -0.95 -4.73 28.14
N ASP A 158 -1.09 -3.47 27.73
CA ASP A 158 -0.01 -2.50 27.56
C ASP A 158 1.07 -2.97 26.56
N GLN A 159 0.68 -3.75 25.55
CA GLN A 159 1.60 -4.24 24.52
C GLN A 159 1.44 -3.45 23.21
N LEU A 160 2.59 -3.10 22.61
CA LEU A 160 2.62 -2.60 21.23
C LEU A 160 2.32 -3.77 20.29
N THR A 161 1.18 -3.73 19.62
CA THR A 161 0.67 -4.77 18.75
C THR A 161 0.56 -4.23 17.32
N VAL A 162 1.03 -5.02 16.35
CA VAL A 162 0.86 -4.71 14.93
C VAL A 162 -0.55 -5.12 14.50
N VAL A 163 -1.24 -4.22 13.82
CA VAL A 163 -2.49 -4.51 13.12
C VAL A 163 -2.19 -4.59 11.62
N ASP A 164 -2.57 -5.71 11.01
CA ASP A 164 -2.28 -6.08 9.63
C ASP A 164 -3.57 -6.05 8.78
N HIS A 165 -3.86 -4.93 8.12
CA HIS A 165 -4.99 -4.76 7.18
C HIS A 165 -4.67 -5.36 5.81
N VAL A 166 -5.66 -5.78 5.02
CA VAL A 166 -5.37 -6.29 3.66
C VAL A 166 -5.02 -5.12 2.76
N TYR A 167 -3.85 -5.15 2.11
CA TYR A 167 -3.44 -4.10 1.19
C TYR A 167 -4.36 -4.07 -0.04
N ASN A 168 -4.92 -2.90 -0.36
CA ASN A 168 -5.79 -2.62 -1.51
C ASN A 168 -5.13 -2.72 -2.90
N ARG A 169 -4.01 -3.45 -2.98
CA ARG A 169 -3.37 -3.86 -4.24
C ARG A 169 -3.20 -5.38 -4.16
N PRO A 170 -4.28 -6.17 -4.31
CA PRO A 170 -4.24 -7.61 -4.10
C PRO A 170 -3.16 -8.29 -4.95
N TRP A 171 -2.90 -7.80 -6.17
CA TRP A 171 -1.84 -8.28 -7.08
C TRP A 171 -0.39 -8.07 -6.57
N ARG A 172 -0.20 -7.43 -5.41
CA ARG A 172 1.07 -7.24 -4.68
C ARG A 172 1.10 -8.01 -3.35
N PRO A 173 1.01 -9.35 -3.40
CA PRO A 173 0.85 -10.16 -2.20
C PRO A 173 2.11 -10.18 -1.31
N ASN A 174 3.30 -9.89 -1.83
CA ASN A 174 4.51 -9.87 -1.01
C ASN A 174 4.54 -8.63 -0.11
N ASP A 175 4.10 -7.49 -0.63
CA ASP A 175 3.93 -6.25 0.15
C ASP A 175 2.94 -6.48 1.31
N ASN A 176 1.83 -7.15 1.02
CA ASN A 176 0.77 -7.48 1.99
C ASN A 176 1.23 -8.38 3.16
N LEU A 177 2.41 -9.01 3.06
CA LEU A 177 2.97 -9.86 4.12
C LEU A 177 4.04 -9.14 4.96
N ILE A 178 4.45 -7.94 4.56
CA ILE A 178 5.51 -7.21 5.25
C ILE A 178 5.18 -6.90 6.71
N PRO A 179 3.96 -6.47 7.11
CA PRO A 179 3.65 -6.21 8.52
C PRO A 179 3.83 -7.45 9.40
N VAL A 180 3.38 -8.62 8.92
CA VAL A 180 3.55 -9.90 9.65
C VAL A 180 5.01 -10.25 9.83
N TYR A 181 5.83 -10.14 8.78
CA TYR A 181 7.26 -10.43 8.87
C TYR A 181 8.00 -9.40 9.73
N PHE A 182 7.59 -8.14 9.67
CA PHE A 182 8.12 -7.08 10.53
C PHE A 182 7.83 -7.39 12.00
N ALA A 183 6.56 -7.67 12.35
CA ALA A 183 6.14 -8.03 13.70
C ALA A 183 6.93 -9.23 14.23
N GLN A 184 7.06 -10.29 13.41
CA GLN A 184 7.85 -11.47 13.74
C GLN A 184 9.32 -11.12 14.05
N GLN A 185 9.97 -10.30 13.21
CA GLN A 185 11.37 -9.90 13.41
C GLN A 185 11.56 -9.03 14.65
N GLN A 186 10.59 -8.18 14.97
CA GLN A 186 10.61 -7.31 16.14
C GLN A 186 10.13 -8.00 17.42
N GLY A 187 9.59 -9.23 17.32
CA GLY A 187 9.01 -9.94 18.47
C GLY A 187 7.71 -9.31 18.98
N LEU A 188 6.96 -8.62 18.11
CA LEU A 188 5.69 -7.98 18.43
C LEU A 188 4.52 -8.93 18.16
N PRO A 189 3.44 -8.88 18.96
CA PRO A 189 2.16 -9.47 18.60
C PRO A 189 1.65 -8.89 17.27
N VAL A 190 0.93 -9.70 16.51
CA VAL A 190 0.24 -9.28 15.29
C VAL A 190 -1.19 -9.79 15.34
N VAL A 191 -2.12 -8.92 14.96
CA VAL A 191 -3.50 -9.28 14.64
C VAL A 191 -3.81 -8.83 13.21
N SER A 192 -4.62 -9.60 12.50
CA SER A 192 -4.95 -9.34 11.10
C SER A 192 -6.46 -9.24 10.92
N HIS A 193 -6.92 -8.30 10.09
CA HIS A 193 -8.31 -8.25 9.62
C HIS A 193 -8.36 -8.32 8.10
N ASP A 194 -9.54 -8.65 7.54
CA ASP A 194 -9.74 -8.90 6.12
C ASP A 194 -10.18 -7.68 5.30
N MET A 195 -10.52 -6.56 5.95
CA MET A 195 -10.86 -5.32 5.26
C MET A 195 -9.69 -4.79 4.42
N TYR A 196 -9.96 -4.49 3.16
CA TYR A 196 -9.01 -3.82 2.28
C TYR A 196 -8.79 -2.38 2.71
N HIS A 197 -7.53 -1.99 2.84
CA HIS A 197 -7.12 -0.64 3.21
C HIS A 197 -5.71 -0.31 2.69
N THR A 198 -5.24 0.88 3.05
CA THR A 198 -3.97 1.46 2.63
C THR A 198 -3.61 2.58 3.60
N GLY A 199 -2.38 2.56 4.13
CA GLY A 199 -1.92 3.53 5.12
C GLY A 199 -1.84 4.97 4.62
N GLY A 200 -1.68 5.23 3.31
CA GLY A 200 -1.78 6.60 2.81
C GLY A 200 -3.19 7.19 2.92
N ASN A 201 -4.22 6.35 2.98
CA ASN A 201 -5.61 6.78 3.19
C ASN A 201 -6.05 6.70 4.66
N TYR A 202 -5.14 6.71 5.62
CA TYR A 202 -5.49 6.68 7.04
C TYR A 202 -4.57 7.57 7.87
N MET A 203 -5.15 8.24 8.87
CA MET A 203 -4.42 8.92 9.93
C MET A 203 -5.22 8.91 11.22
N THR A 204 -4.54 8.91 12.37
CA THR A 204 -5.13 9.07 13.70
C THR A 204 -4.45 10.20 14.45
N ASP A 205 -5.19 10.83 15.36
CA ASP A 205 -4.66 11.80 16.33
C ASP A 205 -3.98 11.12 17.54
N GLY A 206 -4.22 9.81 17.74
CA GLY A 206 -3.74 9.05 18.91
C GLY A 206 -4.62 9.18 20.15
N ALA A 207 -5.68 9.96 20.06
CA ALA A 207 -6.66 10.31 21.09
C ALA A 207 -8.09 9.88 20.71
N HIS A 208 -8.20 8.75 20.01
CA HIS A 208 -9.44 8.07 19.61
C HIS A 208 -10.21 8.72 18.44
N LEU A 209 -9.57 9.59 17.65
CA LEU A 209 -10.07 10.02 16.35
C LEU A 209 -9.21 9.40 15.23
N GLY A 210 -9.88 8.91 14.19
CA GLY A 210 -9.23 8.54 12.94
C GLY A 210 -9.93 9.18 11.75
N MET A 211 -9.19 9.35 10.66
CA MET A 211 -9.72 9.92 9.43
C MET A 211 -9.21 9.16 8.20
N SER A 212 -10.09 9.03 7.23
CA SER A 212 -9.83 8.48 5.90
C SER A 212 -10.65 9.23 4.86
N THR A 213 -10.38 9.04 3.57
CA THR A 213 -11.35 9.45 2.54
C THR A 213 -12.37 8.35 2.26
N GLN A 214 -13.44 8.71 1.54
CA GLN A 214 -14.50 7.83 1.03
C GLN A 214 -14.00 6.53 0.39
N LEU A 215 -12.74 6.48 -0.06
CA LEU A 215 -12.09 5.29 -0.62
C LEU A 215 -12.21 4.07 0.32
N VAL A 216 -12.10 4.26 1.63
CA VAL A 216 -12.19 3.15 2.59
C VAL A 216 -13.56 2.47 2.55
N TYR A 217 -14.65 3.24 2.43
CA TYR A 217 -15.99 2.67 2.33
C TYR A 217 -16.24 2.05 0.96
N ASP A 218 -15.75 2.68 -0.11
CA ASP A 218 -15.98 2.20 -1.46
C ASP A 218 -15.25 0.86 -1.71
N GLU A 219 -13.99 0.73 -1.28
CA GLU A 219 -13.21 -0.51 -1.42
C GLU A 219 -13.68 -1.60 -0.44
N ALA A 220 -14.00 -1.25 0.81
CA ALA A 220 -14.56 -2.23 1.74
C ALA A 220 -15.94 -2.75 1.27
N LEU A 221 -16.75 -1.90 0.62
CA LEU A 221 -18.00 -2.34 0.01
C LEU A 221 -17.77 -3.24 -1.20
N SER A 222 -16.87 -2.86 -2.12
CA SER A 222 -16.64 -3.64 -3.35
C SER A 222 -15.98 -4.98 -3.08
N ASP A 223 -15.01 -5.02 -2.15
CA ASP A 223 -14.11 -6.15 -1.99
C ASP A 223 -14.49 -7.03 -0.79
N ASN A 224 -15.07 -6.44 0.25
CA ASN A 224 -15.50 -7.15 1.45
C ASN A 224 -17.03 -7.21 1.63
N GLY A 225 -17.81 -6.43 0.86
CA GLY A 225 -19.25 -6.30 1.06
C GLY A 225 -19.63 -5.56 2.36
N MET A 226 -18.70 -4.81 2.95
CA MET A 226 -18.90 -4.11 4.21
C MET A 226 -19.66 -2.81 4.01
N THR A 227 -20.65 -2.58 4.88
CA THR A 227 -21.32 -1.28 5.01
C THR A 227 -20.43 -0.28 5.76
N PRO A 228 -20.64 1.03 5.61
CA PRO A 228 -19.93 2.05 6.40
C PRO A 228 -19.97 1.77 7.91
N ALA A 229 -21.12 1.37 8.46
CA ALA A 229 -21.23 1.04 9.87
C ALA A 229 -20.37 -0.17 10.31
N GLN A 230 -20.14 -1.14 9.41
CA GLN A 230 -19.23 -2.26 9.69
C GLN A 230 -17.77 -1.84 9.61
N VAL A 231 -17.44 -0.92 8.70
CA VAL A 231 -16.11 -0.30 8.66
C VAL A 231 -15.87 0.47 9.96
N ASP A 232 -16.81 1.33 10.37
CA ASP A 232 -16.72 2.11 11.61
C ASP A 232 -16.54 1.21 12.83
N GLN A 233 -17.31 0.11 12.90
CA GLN A 233 -17.20 -0.85 13.99
C GLN A 233 -15.84 -1.56 13.98
N LEU A 234 -15.34 -1.98 12.81
CA LEU A 234 -14.00 -2.56 12.70
C LEU A 234 -12.94 -1.55 13.16
N MET A 235 -13.07 -0.29 12.75
CA MET A 235 -12.13 0.75 13.13
C MET A 235 -12.14 1.02 14.64
N ALA A 236 -13.33 0.97 15.27
CA ALA A 236 -13.45 1.02 16.73
C ALA A 236 -12.82 -0.20 17.42
N ASP A 237 -13.08 -1.41 16.91
CA ASP A 237 -12.65 -2.66 17.55
C ASP A 237 -11.14 -2.89 17.44
N TYR A 238 -10.54 -2.62 16.27
CA TYR A 238 -9.12 -2.90 16.02
C TYR A 238 -8.18 -1.75 16.33
N TYR A 239 -8.67 -0.50 16.25
CA TYR A 239 -7.84 0.70 16.42
C TYR A 239 -8.28 1.57 17.60
N GLY A 240 -9.37 1.19 18.29
CA GLY A 240 -9.83 1.90 19.48
C GLY A 240 -10.39 3.29 19.19
N LEU A 241 -10.89 3.53 17.98
CA LEU A 241 -11.45 4.82 17.60
C LEU A 241 -12.83 5.04 18.23
N ALA A 242 -13.01 6.18 18.88
CA ALA A 242 -14.31 6.65 19.36
C ALA A 242 -15.04 7.46 18.28
N ALA A 243 -14.29 8.09 17.37
CA ALA A 243 -14.80 8.77 16.20
C ALA A 243 -13.96 8.39 14.97
N TYR A 244 -14.63 8.06 13.87
CA TYR A 244 -13.99 7.80 12.59
C TYR A 244 -14.63 8.67 11.52
N GLU A 245 -13.89 9.69 11.08
CA GLU A 245 -14.39 10.69 10.13
C GLU A 245 -13.95 10.34 8.71
N VAL A 246 -14.92 9.97 7.87
CA VAL A 246 -14.66 9.65 6.47
C VAL A 246 -15.05 10.81 5.58
N LEU A 247 -14.03 11.41 4.94
CA LEU A 247 -14.16 12.65 4.18
C LEU A 247 -14.45 12.37 2.70
N PRO A 248 -15.24 13.21 2.01
CA PRO A 248 -15.49 13.06 0.58
C PRO A 248 -14.20 13.21 -0.24
N TYR A 249 -14.21 12.69 -1.46
CA TYR A 249 -13.12 12.93 -2.41
C TYR A 249 -12.96 14.41 -2.71
N ILE A 250 -11.71 14.90 -2.67
CA ILE A 250 -11.36 16.28 -3.03
C ILE A 250 -11.04 16.44 -4.53
N GLU A 251 -10.86 15.33 -5.25
CA GLU A 251 -10.56 15.27 -6.68
C GLU A 251 -11.48 14.24 -7.37
N SER A 252 -11.72 14.37 -8.67
CA SER A 252 -12.61 13.46 -9.43
C SER A 252 -11.97 12.12 -9.82
N GLY A 253 -10.69 11.95 -9.54
CA GLY A 253 -9.94 10.73 -9.80
C GLY A 253 -8.53 10.88 -9.27
N GLY A 254 -7.80 9.78 -9.09
CA GLY A 254 -6.45 9.82 -8.54
C GLY A 254 -6.21 8.68 -7.58
N ILE A 255 -5.39 8.93 -6.57
CA ILE A 255 -5.07 7.96 -5.51
C ILE A 255 -6.07 8.03 -4.35
N HIS A 256 -6.78 9.17 -4.19
CA HIS A 256 -7.76 9.43 -3.13
C HIS A 256 -7.25 9.24 -1.70
N HIS A 257 -5.94 9.24 -1.48
CA HIS A 257 -5.34 9.14 -0.15
C HIS A 257 -5.45 10.48 0.61
N ILE A 258 -5.75 10.41 1.90
CA ILE A 258 -5.84 11.56 2.79
C ILE A 258 -4.49 12.26 3.00
N ASP A 259 -3.40 11.50 3.00
CA ASP A 259 -2.03 12.00 3.18
C ASP A 259 -1.55 12.96 2.08
N THR A 260 -2.28 13.05 0.96
CA THR A 260 -1.97 13.97 -0.15
C THR A 260 -2.45 15.39 0.08
N TRP A 261 -3.29 15.63 1.10
CA TRP A 261 -3.91 16.95 1.32
C TRP A 261 -4.24 17.30 2.78
N ALA A 262 -4.23 16.35 3.70
CA ALA A 262 -4.45 16.59 5.13
C ALA A 262 -3.52 15.73 6.01
N LYS A 263 -3.20 16.24 7.20
CA LYS A 263 -2.39 15.54 8.21
C LYS A 263 -2.65 16.10 9.60
N PHE A 264 -2.90 15.24 10.59
CA PHE A 264 -2.85 15.62 12.00
C PHE A 264 -1.42 15.97 12.43
N LEU A 265 -1.28 17.04 13.20
CA LEU A 265 0.00 17.52 13.73
C LEU A 265 0.11 17.34 15.26
N ASP A 266 -1.03 17.19 15.93
CA ASP A 266 -1.26 17.03 17.36
C ASP A 266 -2.66 16.40 17.59
N GLU A 267 -3.03 16.23 18.87
CA GLU A 267 -4.37 15.78 19.31
C GLU A 267 -5.52 16.77 19.03
#